data_AF-K2AUX4-F1
#
_entry.id   AF-K2AUX4-F1
#
_cell.length_a   1.000
_cell.length_b   1.000
_cell.length_c   1.000
_cell.angle_alpha   90.00
_cell.angle_beta   90.00
_cell.angle_gamma   90.00
#
_symmetry.space_group_name_H-M   'P 1'
#
loop_
_entity.id
_entity.type
_entity.pdbx_description
1 polymer ?
#
loop_
_entity_poly.entity_id
_entity_poly.type
_entity_poly.pdbx_seq_one_letter_code
_entity_poly.pdbx_strand_id
1 'polypeptide(L)'
;MREAQIARLASTRAARDEAKAQVALDELTRIAGHDGNLLAAAVDAARARATVGEISMAMEKVFGRHRAEVKTLAGVYGAAYEGDEGFAAIQKDVEAFAEEEGRRPRMLVVKMGQDGHDRGAKVIATAFADIGFDVDVGPLFQTPEEAAQDAIDNDVHVVGISSQAAGHKTLAPKLVQALRDAGAGEILVICGGVIPQQDYQFLYDAGVKAIFGPGTNIPAAAKDILDLIRKSRG
;
A
#
# COMPACT_ATOMS: atom_id res chain seq x y z
N MET A 1 -3.88 -4.76 22.68
CA MET A 1 -4.10 -6.03 21.93
C MET A 1 -2.79 -6.65 21.42
N ARG A 2 -1.94 -5.91 20.67
CA ARG A 2 -0.67 -6.43 20.12
C ARG A 2 0.30 -6.98 21.19
N GLU A 3 0.59 -6.21 22.23
CA GLU A 3 1.52 -6.61 23.31
C GLU A 3 1.09 -7.92 23.99
N ALA A 4 -0.22 -8.08 24.22
CA ALA A 4 -0.78 -9.31 24.78
C ALA A 4 -0.59 -10.52 23.84
N GLN A 5 -0.60 -10.34 22.52
CA GLN A 5 -0.28 -11.43 21.58
C GLN A 5 1.21 -11.78 21.58
N ILE A 6 2.08 -10.78 21.68
CA ILE A 6 3.54 -10.99 21.81
C ILE A 6 3.84 -11.78 23.08
N ALA A 7 3.26 -11.40 24.22
CA ALA A 7 3.43 -12.12 25.48
C ALA A 7 2.93 -13.58 25.40
N ARG A 8 1.79 -13.81 24.74
CA ARG A 8 1.27 -15.18 24.50
C ARG A 8 2.20 -16.02 23.64
N LEU A 9 2.74 -15.44 22.56
CA LEU A 9 3.71 -16.13 21.70
C LEU A 9 4.98 -16.50 22.50
N ALA A 10 5.50 -15.57 23.30
CA ALA A 10 6.67 -15.82 24.14
C ALA A 10 6.43 -16.95 25.15
N SER A 11 5.30 -16.90 25.86
CA SER A 11 4.88 -17.94 26.81
C SER A 11 4.68 -19.31 26.12
N THR A 12 4.04 -19.33 24.95
CA THR A 12 3.79 -20.56 24.18
C THR A 12 5.09 -21.22 23.75
N ARG A 13 6.06 -20.43 23.26
CA ARG A 13 7.38 -20.92 22.86
C ARG A 13 8.21 -21.40 24.05
N ALA A 14 8.13 -20.70 25.18
CA ALA A 14 8.85 -21.09 26.40
C ALA A 14 8.33 -22.41 27.02
N ALA A 15 7.03 -22.69 26.88
CA ALA A 15 6.39 -23.85 27.52
C ALA A 15 6.28 -25.09 26.63
N ARG A 16 6.54 -24.98 25.31
CA ARG A 16 6.40 -26.11 24.38
C ARG A 16 7.63 -27.01 24.40
N ASP A 17 7.43 -28.25 23.94
CA ASP A 17 8.52 -29.14 23.58
C ASP A 17 9.10 -28.68 22.23
N GLU A 18 10.18 -27.91 22.27
CA GLU A 18 10.79 -27.30 21.08
C GLU A 18 11.24 -28.34 20.06
N ALA A 19 11.81 -29.46 20.52
CA ALA A 19 12.26 -30.53 19.64
C ALA A 19 11.08 -31.15 18.88
N LYS A 20 9.96 -31.42 19.54
CA LYS A 20 8.75 -31.92 18.88
C LYS A 20 8.15 -30.90 17.91
N ALA A 21 8.15 -29.62 18.27
CA ALA A 21 7.66 -28.56 17.40
C ALA A 21 8.49 -28.50 16.11
N GLN A 22 9.82 -28.57 16.21
CA GLN A 22 10.70 -28.54 15.05
C GLN A 22 10.54 -29.78 14.17
N VAL A 23 10.45 -30.98 14.74
CA VAL A 23 10.19 -32.22 13.99
C VAL A 23 8.89 -32.13 13.18
N ALA A 24 7.82 -31.62 13.79
CA ALA A 24 6.54 -31.47 13.10
C ALA A 24 6.58 -30.40 11.99
N LEU A 25 7.32 -29.30 12.18
CA LEU A 25 7.52 -28.27 11.17
C LEU A 25 8.38 -28.77 10.00
N ASP A 26 9.42 -29.55 10.27
CA ASP A 26 10.27 -30.13 9.23
C ASP A 26 9.52 -31.17 8.41
N GLU A 27 8.66 -31.98 9.05
CA GLU A 27 7.78 -32.90 8.35
C GLU A 27 6.76 -32.17 7.48
N LEU A 28 6.21 -31.05 7.95
CA LEU A 28 5.34 -30.19 7.15
C LEU A 28 6.08 -29.62 5.93
N THR A 29 7.32 -29.16 6.08
CA THR A 29 8.16 -28.73 4.95
C THR A 29 8.41 -29.89 3.97
N ARG A 30 8.70 -31.10 4.48
CA ARG A 30 8.88 -32.29 3.63
C ARG A 30 7.62 -32.62 2.84
N ILE A 31 6.46 -32.60 3.48
CA ILE A 31 5.16 -32.86 2.84
C ILE A 31 4.81 -31.75 1.84
N ALA A 32 5.21 -30.49 2.07
CA ALA A 32 5.02 -29.43 1.07
C ALA A 32 5.76 -29.70 -0.25
N GLY A 33 6.89 -30.42 -0.22
CA GLY A 33 7.67 -30.79 -1.41
C GLY A 33 7.22 -32.07 -2.13
N HIS A 34 6.24 -32.79 -1.61
CA HIS A 34 5.83 -34.10 -2.11
C HIS A 34 4.31 -34.28 -2.03
N ASP A 35 3.79 -35.40 -2.55
CA ASP A 35 2.38 -35.74 -2.38
C ASP A 35 2.11 -36.20 -0.94
N GLY A 36 1.24 -35.48 -0.23
CA GLY A 36 0.83 -35.79 1.13
C GLY A 36 -0.25 -34.84 1.64
N ASN A 37 -0.81 -35.14 2.82
CA ASN A 37 -1.88 -34.32 3.40
C ASN A 37 -1.29 -33.20 4.27
N LEU A 38 -1.20 -31.99 3.71
CA LEU A 38 -0.72 -30.79 4.41
C LEU A 38 -1.55 -30.45 5.66
N LEU A 39 -2.86 -30.67 5.63
CA LEU A 39 -3.72 -30.41 6.78
C LEU A 39 -3.38 -31.34 7.94
N ALA A 40 -3.15 -32.63 7.67
CA ALA A 40 -2.75 -33.59 8.70
C ALA A 40 -1.42 -33.17 9.35
N ALA A 41 -0.42 -32.80 8.54
CA ALA A 41 0.87 -32.32 9.03
C ALA A 41 0.75 -31.01 9.82
N ALA A 42 -0.09 -30.08 9.37
CA ALA A 42 -0.34 -28.83 10.09
C ALA A 42 -1.06 -29.05 11.42
N VAL A 43 -1.96 -30.05 11.51
CA VAL A 43 -2.60 -30.45 12.78
C VAL A 43 -1.56 -30.98 13.77
N ASP A 44 -0.60 -31.77 13.31
CA ASP A 44 0.48 -32.28 14.17
C ASP A 44 1.40 -31.16 14.65
N ALA A 45 1.77 -30.22 13.77
CA ALA A 45 2.52 -29.01 14.14
C ALA A 45 1.76 -28.16 15.17
N ALA A 46 0.46 -27.94 14.97
CA ALA A 46 -0.38 -27.20 15.92
C ALA A 46 -0.50 -27.93 17.28
N ARG A 47 -0.57 -29.27 17.28
CA ARG A 47 -0.54 -30.07 18.52
C ARG A 47 0.78 -29.90 19.26
N ALA A 48 1.90 -29.80 18.52
CA ALA A 48 3.23 -29.48 19.05
C ALA A 48 3.43 -27.99 19.38
N ARG A 49 2.37 -27.17 19.34
CA ARG A 49 2.39 -25.72 19.66
C ARG A 49 3.27 -24.90 18.71
N ALA A 50 3.35 -25.32 17.45
CA ALA A 50 3.77 -24.43 16.39
C ALA A 50 2.73 -23.32 16.19
N THR A 51 3.21 -22.12 15.90
CA THR A 51 2.37 -20.95 15.63
C THR A 51 1.88 -20.96 14.19
N VAL A 52 0.83 -20.19 13.90
CA VAL A 52 0.34 -19.99 12.51
C VAL A 52 1.48 -19.52 11.60
N GLY A 53 2.30 -18.57 12.07
CA GLY A 53 3.44 -18.06 11.31
C GLY A 53 4.48 -19.15 11.01
N GLU A 54 4.83 -19.99 11.99
CA GLU A 54 5.80 -21.08 11.78
C GLU A 54 5.29 -22.13 10.78
N ILE A 55 4.00 -22.49 10.87
CA ILE A 55 3.35 -23.42 9.93
C ILE A 55 3.36 -22.83 8.51
N SER A 56 2.99 -21.55 8.35
CA SER A 56 3.04 -20.86 7.06
C SER A 56 4.47 -20.79 6.51
N MET A 57 5.46 -20.44 7.34
CA MET A 57 6.86 -20.35 6.94
C MET A 57 7.45 -21.72 6.56
N ALA A 58 7.02 -22.81 7.20
CA ALA A 58 7.44 -24.16 6.86
C ALA A 58 7.01 -24.55 5.43
N MET A 59 5.79 -24.17 5.02
CA MET A 59 5.30 -24.36 3.66
C MET A 59 5.94 -23.38 2.67
N GLU A 60 6.18 -22.14 3.11
CA GLU A 60 6.81 -21.08 2.30
C GLU A 60 8.21 -21.47 1.80
N LYS A 61 8.97 -22.27 2.57
CA LYS A 61 10.27 -22.82 2.13
C LYS A 61 10.21 -23.57 0.80
N VAL A 62 9.05 -24.15 0.46
CA VAL A 62 8.85 -24.91 -0.78
C VAL A 62 8.05 -24.10 -1.80
N PHE A 63 6.96 -23.45 -1.39
CA PHE A 63 6.05 -22.78 -2.31
C PHE A 63 6.47 -21.35 -2.67
N GLY A 64 7.28 -20.72 -1.82
CA GLY A 64 7.51 -19.27 -1.86
C GLY A 64 6.25 -18.47 -1.52
N ARG A 65 6.25 -17.18 -1.88
CA ARG A 65 5.09 -16.29 -1.79
C ARG A 65 4.71 -15.79 -3.17
N HIS A 66 3.43 -15.85 -3.48
CA HIS A 66 2.91 -15.26 -4.71
C HIS A 66 3.16 -13.75 -4.74
N ARG A 67 3.63 -13.25 -5.88
CA ARG A 67 3.70 -11.82 -6.20
C ARG A 67 2.81 -11.59 -7.42
N ALA A 68 1.80 -10.73 -7.25
CA ALA A 68 0.89 -10.40 -8.34
C ALA A 68 1.56 -9.41 -9.29
N GLU A 69 1.40 -9.64 -10.60
CA GLU A 69 1.72 -8.63 -11.60
C GLU A 69 0.65 -7.53 -11.57
N VAL A 70 1.10 -6.28 -11.43
CA VAL A 70 0.20 -5.12 -11.46
C VAL A 70 -0.13 -4.82 -12.91
N LYS A 71 -1.38 -5.03 -13.30
CA LYS A 71 -1.92 -4.64 -14.61
C LYS A 71 -2.82 -3.43 -14.43
N THR A 72 -2.46 -2.31 -15.04
CA THR A 72 -3.28 -1.11 -15.09
C THR A 72 -4.11 -1.10 -16.37
N LEU A 73 -5.33 -0.60 -16.26
CA LEU A 73 -6.20 -0.29 -17.40
C LEU A 73 -6.06 1.20 -17.69
N ALA A 74 -6.22 1.59 -18.95
CA ALA A 74 -6.24 2.98 -19.39
C ALA A 74 -7.39 3.18 -20.38
N GLY A 75 -7.95 4.38 -20.43
CA GLY A 75 -8.99 4.83 -21.35
C GLY A 75 -10.43 4.48 -20.95
N VAL A 76 -10.64 3.72 -19.88
CA VAL A 76 -11.99 3.30 -19.46
C VAL A 76 -12.70 4.40 -18.69
N TYR A 77 -11.99 5.13 -17.82
CA TYR A 77 -12.59 6.18 -17.02
C TYR A 77 -12.87 7.42 -17.87
N GLY A 78 -11.90 7.84 -18.69
CA GLY A 78 -12.02 8.99 -19.58
C GLY A 78 -13.18 8.85 -20.57
N ALA A 79 -13.42 7.65 -21.12
CA ALA A 79 -14.54 7.40 -22.02
C ALA A 79 -15.91 7.65 -21.36
N ALA A 80 -16.04 7.44 -20.05
CA ALA A 80 -17.27 7.72 -19.32
C ALA A 80 -17.51 9.22 -19.06
N TYR A 81 -16.49 10.06 -19.27
CA TYR A 81 -16.51 11.51 -19.06
C TYR A 81 -16.36 12.30 -20.37
N GLU A 82 -16.59 11.65 -21.52
CA GLU A 82 -16.55 12.31 -22.82
C GLU A 82 -17.56 13.47 -22.87
N GLY A 83 -17.07 14.68 -23.16
CA GLY A 83 -17.88 15.90 -23.18
C GLY A 83 -18.09 16.57 -21.81
N ASP A 84 -17.52 16.05 -20.72
CA ASP A 84 -17.56 16.71 -19.41
C ASP A 84 -16.57 17.89 -19.34
N GLU A 85 -17.10 19.10 -19.08
CA GLU A 85 -16.30 20.32 -19.03
C GLU A 85 -15.27 20.32 -17.89
N GLY A 86 -15.61 19.70 -16.75
CA GLY A 86 -14.72 19.60 -15.59
C GLY A 86 -13.53 18.68 -15.86
N PHE A 87 -13.79 17.56 -16.55
CA PHE A 87 -12.75 16.63 -16.99
C PHE A 87 -11.82 17.25 -18.02
N ALA A 88 -12.37 17.93 -19.03
CA ALA A 88 -11.57 18.62 -20.05
C ALA A 88 -10.72 19.75 -19.44
N ALA A 89 -11.25 20.47 -18.45
CA ALA A 89 -10.51 21.52 -17.75
C ALA A 89 -9.29 20.98 -17.00
N ILE A 90 -9.44 19.89 -16.24
CA ILE A 90 -8.30 19.31 -15.51
C ILE A 90 -7.26 18.68 -16.44
N GLN A 91 -7.67 18.10 -17.57
CA GLN A 91 -6.72 17.63 -18.59
C GLN A 91 -5.86 18.79 -19.13
N LYS A 92 -6.49 19.93 -19.43
CA LYS A 92 -5.79 21.13 -19.87
C LYS A 92 -4.83 21.68 -18.80
N ASP A 93 -5.24 21.67 -17.53
CA ASP A 93 -4.41 22.13 -16.43
C ASP A 93 -3.15 21.25 -16.25
N VAL A 94 -3.29 19.94 -16.45
CA VAL A 94 -2.19 18.97 -16.43
C VAL A 94 -1.25 19.14 -17.63
N GLU A 95 -1.79 19.42 -18.81
CA GLU A 95 -0.97 19.72 -19.99
C GLU A 95 -0.17 21.01 -19.81
N ALA A 96 -0.79 22.07 -19.29
CA ALA A 96 -0.10 23.30 -18.94
C ALA A 96 1.02 23.06 -17.91
N PHE A 97 0.77 22.24 -16.88
CA PHE A 97 1.81 21.83 -15.94
C PHE A 97 2.98 21.11 -16.65
N ALA A 98 2.67 20.20 -17.58
CA ALA A 98 3.70 19.47 -18.30
C ALA A 98 4.55 20.37 -19.21
N GLU A 99 3.95 21.40 -19.82
CA GLU A 99 4.66 22.42 -20.59
C GLU A 99 5.56 23.30 -19.69
N GLU A 100 5.07 23.69 -18.52
CA GLU A 100 5.80 24.53 -17.56
C GLU A 100 6.98 23.79 -16.89
N GLU A 101 6.77 22.54 -16.49
CA GLU A 101 7.74 21.74 -15.71
C GLU A 101 8.59 20.78 -16.57
N GLY A 102 8.27 20.65 -17.86
CA GLY A 102 8.94 19.73 -18.78
C GLY A 102 8.64 18.25 -18.55
N ARG A 103 7.70 17.92 -17.65
CA ARG A 103 7.22 16.56 -17.37
C ARG A 103 5.81 16.56 -16.79
N ARG A 104 5.07 15.47 -16.97
CA ARG A 104 3.73 15.29 -16.37
C ARG A 104 3.81 15.23 -14.85
N PRO A 105 2.74 15.63 -14.13
CA PRO A 105 2.65 15.38 -12.71
C PRO A 105 2.62 13.87 -12.48
N ARG A 106 3.48 13.40 -11.57
CA ARG A 106 3.75 11.97 -11.35
C ARG A 106 3.30 11.53 -9.97
N MET A 107 2.47 10.49 -9.91
CA MET A 107 1.90 9.96 -8.67
C MET A 107 2.25 8.49 -8.49
N LEU A 108 2.70 8.11 -7.30
CA LEU A 108 2.76 6.71 -6.88
C LEU A 108 1.56 6.38 -5.98
N VAL A 109 0.69 5.45 -6.39
CA VAL A 109 -0.42 4.95 -5.57
C VAL A 109 0.04 3.72 -4.81
N VAL A 110 0.01 3.77 -3.47
CA VAL A 110 0.57 2.70 -2.61
C VAL A 110 -0.46 2.01 -1.75
N LYS A 111 -0.22 0.72 -1.50
CA LYS A 111 -0.91 -0.13 -0.52
C LYS A 111 0.09 -0.64 0.51
N MET A 112 0.08 0.00 1.68
CA MET A 112 0.98 -0.36 2.76
C MET A 112 0.35 -1.31 3.78
N GLY A 113 1.18 -2.17 4.38
CA GLY A 113 0.74 -3.18 5.32
C GLY A 113 -0.14 -4.25 4.67
N GLN A 114 -0.87 -5.04 5.46
CA GLN A 114 -1.61 -6.20 4.93
C GLN A 114 -2.97 -5.85 4.28
N ASP A 115 -3.16 -4.59 3.87
CA ASP A 115 -4.42 -4.12 3.29
C ASP A 115 -4.54 -4.53 1.81
N GLY A 116 -5.40 -5.52 1.53
CA GLY A 116 -5.67 -6.02 0.18
C GLY A 116 -6.76 -5.26 -0.60
N HIS A 117 -7.35 -4.19 -0.06
CA HIS A 117 -8.41 -3.46 -0.77
C HIS A 117 -7.83 -2.58 -1.87
N ASP A 118 -7.91 -3.02 -3.12
CA ASP A 118 -7.27 -2.36 -4.26
C ASP A 118 -8.24 -1.69 -5.25
N ARG A 119 -9.55 -1.94 -5.15
CA ARG A 119 -10.55 -1.36 -6.06
C ARG A 119 -10.43 0.17 -6.16
N GLY A 120 -10.38 0.85 -5.02
CA GLY A 120 -10.25 2.31 -4.99
C GLY A 120 -8.91 2.77 -5.58
N ALA A 121 -7.80 2.12 -5.20
CA ALA A 121 -6.47 2.43 -5.72
C ALA A 121 -6.40 2.27 -7.25
N LYS A 122 -6.95 1.19 -7.80
CA LYS A 122 -6.98 0.93 -9.25
C LYS A 122 -7.84 1.92 -10.01
N VAL A 123 -9.00 2.30 -9.46
CA VAL A 123 -9.88 3.32 -10.06
C VAL A 123 -9.19 4.69 -10.08
N ILE A 124 -8.54 5.09 -8.98
CA ILE A 124 -7.75 6.32 -8.93
C ILE A 124 -6.62 6.26 -9.95
N ALA A 125 -5.89 5.15 -10.04
CA ALA A 125 -4.78 5.04 -10.96
C ALA A 125 -5.19 5.17 -12.44
N THR A 126 -6.23 4.45 -12.87
CA THR A 126 -6.72 4.58 -14.26
C THR A 126 -7.30 5.97 -14.52
N ALA A 127 -8.02 6.57 -13.56
CA ALA A 127 -8.65 7.86 -13.77
C ALA A 127 -7.61 8.99 -13.83
N PHE A 128 -6.58 8.96 -12.98
CA PHE A 128 -5.50 9.94 -13.02
C PHE A 128 -4.65 9.79 -14.29
N ALA A 129 -4.40 8.56 -14.75
CA ALA A 129 -3.76 8.32 -16.03
C ALA A 129 -4.60 8.89 -17.20
N ASP A 130 -5.92 8.69 -17.19
CA ASP A 130 -6.83 9.24 -18.21
C ASP A 130 -6.91 10.78 -18.17
N ILE A 131 -6.71 11.38 -16.99
CA ILE A 131 -6.57 12.84 -16.81
C ILE A 131 -5.22 13.34 -17.33
N GLY A 132 -4.21 12.48 -17.41
CA GLY A 132 -2.89 12.79 -17.95
C GLY A 132 -1.74 12.85 -16.93
N PHE A 133 -1.94 12.34 -15.71
CA PHE A 133 -0.83 12.11 -14.79
C PHE A 133 0.00 10.90 -15.24
N ASP A 134 1.30 10.92 -14.93
CA ASP A 134 2.09 9.69 -14.93
C ASP A 134 1.80 8.95 -13.62
N VAL A 135 1.23 7.74 -13.69
CA VAL A 135 0.80 7.01 -12.50
C VAL A 135 1.49 5.67 -12.38
N ASP A 136 2.23 5.52 -11.30
CA ASP A 136 2.78 4.24 -10.85
C ASP A 136 1.86 3.62 -9.80
N VAL A 137 1.67 2.31 -9.85
CA VAL A 137 0.90 1.57 -8.85
C VAL A 137 1.83 0.62 -8.14
N GLY A 138 2.09 0.91 -6.86
CA GLY A 138 2.95 0.08 -6.02
C GLY A 138 2.37 -1.32 -5.80
N PRO A 139 3.21 -2.32 -5.55
CA PRO A 139 2.75 -3.66 -5.21
C PRO A 139 1.92 -3.67 -3.92
N LEU A 140 1.14 -4.73 -3.73
CA LEU A 140 0.48 -4.96 -2.45
C LEU A 140 1.50 -5.30 -1.37
N PHE A 141 1.14 -4.94 -0.13
CA PHE A 141 1.85 -5.36 1.08
C PHE A 141 3.20 -4.70 1.36
N GLN A 142 3.43 -3.51 0.78
CA GLN A 142 4.64 -2.75 1.03
C GLN A 142 4.75 -2.27 2.47
N THR A 143 5.97 -2.22 2.95
CA THR A 143 6.35 -1.42 4.10
C THR A 143 6.41 0.07 3.72
N PRO A 144 6.31 1.00 4.69
CA PRO A 144 6.53 2.42 4.44
C PRO A 144 7.90 2.72 3.82
N GLU A 145 8.94 1.97 4.20
CA GLU A 145 10.29 2.13 3.71
C GLU A 145 10.43 1.68 2.24
N GLU A 146 9.83 0.55 1.86
CA GLU A 146 9.76 0.11 0.46
C GLU A 146 8.96 1.11 -0.40
N ALA A 147 7.83 1.61 0.11
CA ALA A 147 7.02 2.61 -0.59
C ALA A 147 7.76 3.96 -0.76
N ALA A 148 8.56 4.37 0.24
CA ALA A 148 9.41 5.55 0.12
C ALA A 148 10.51 5.36 -0.93
N GLN A 149 11.15 4.19 -0.95
CA GLN A 149 12.18 3.88 -1.94
C GLN A 149 11.60 3.91 -3.36
N ASP A 150 10.45 3.27 -3.59
CA ASP A 150 9.77 3.30 -4.89
C ASP A 150 9.41 4.73 -5.32
N ALA A 151 8.99 5.59 -4.38
CA ALA A 151 8.66 6.98 -4.66
C ALA A 151 9.88 7.77 -5.15
N ILE A 152 11.03 7.55 -4.51
CA ILE A 152 12.31 8.19 -4.83
C ILE A 152 12.84 7.68 -6.18
N ASP A 153 12.87 6.36 -6.37
CA ASP A 153 13.39 5.74 -7.58
C ASP A 153 12.60 6.16 -8.83
N ASN A 154 11.30 6.44 -8.66
CA ASN A 154 10.42 6.92 -9.73
C ASN A 154 10.36 8.45 -9.84
N ASP A 155 11.06 9.22 -9.00
CA ASP A 155 11.00 10.69 -8.97
C ASP A 155 9.55 11.22 -8.99
N VAL A 156 8.72 10.69 -8.08
CA VAL A 156 7.31 11.08 -8.03
C VAL A 156 7.12 12.40 -7.31
N HIS A 157 6.12 13.17 -7.74
CA HIS A 157 5.77 14.42 -7.05
C HIS A 157 4.94 14.15 -5.79
N VAL A 158 4.15 13.07 -5.81
CA VAL A 158 3.21 12.74 -4.74
C VAL A 158 3.03 11.23 -4.58
N VAL A 159 2.98 10.78 -3.33
CA VAL A 159 2.58 9.43 -2.96
C VAL A 159 1.15 9.45 -2.42
N GLY A 160 0.26 8.70 -3.08
CA GLY A 160 -1.12 8.49 -2.68
C GLY A 160 -1.31 7.21 -1.90
N ILE A 161 -1.51 7.32 -0.59
CA ILE A 161 -1.80 6.16 0.27
C ILE A 161 -3.28 5.79 0.15
N SER A 162 -3.59 4.58 -0.32
CA SER A 162 -4.96 4.05 -0.27
C SER A 162 -5.17 3.17 0.98
N SER A 163 -5.76 3.73 2.03
CA SER A 163 -5.95 3.06 3.34
C SER A 163 -7.40 2.72 3.60
N GLN A 164 -7.70 1.42 3.76
CA GLN A 164 -9.03 0.91 4.15
C GLN A 164 -8.98 -0.01 5.37
N ALA A 165 -7.78 -0.39 5.83
CA ALA A 165 -7.59 -1.28 6.99
C ALA A 165 -7.24 -0.56 8.30
N ALA A 166 -7.61 0.73 8.45
CA ALA A 166 -7.36 1.54 9.65
C ALA A 166 -5.88 1.65 10.10
N GLY A 167 -4.94 1.39 9.19
CA GLY A 167 -3.49 1.48 9.46
C GLY A 167 -2.93 2.90 9.34
N HIS A 168 -3.71 3.88 8.88
CA HIS A 168 -3.27 5.23 8.49
C HIS A 168 -2.53 5.96 9.60
N LYS A 169 -2.98 5.88 10.86
CA LYS A 169 -2.29 6.57 11.98
C LYS A 169 -0.90 6.04 12.30
N THR A 170 -0.54 4.86 11.79
CA THR A 170 0.78 4.27 11.98
C THR A 170 1.59 4.33 10.69
N LEU A 171 1.00 3.94 9.56
CA LEU A 171 1.72 3.77 8.29
C LEU A 171 1.99 5.10 7.58
N ALA A 172 1.05 6.05 7.61
CA ALA A 172 1.26 7.34 6.94
C ALA A 172 2.36 8.18 7.61
N PRO A 173 2.41 8.34 8.96
CA PRO A 173 3.52 9.03 9.61
C PRO A 173 4.88 8.36 9.34
N LYS A 174 4.91 7.02 9.28
CA LYS A 174 6.13 6.28 8.95
C LYS A 174 6.59 6.51 7.52
N LEU A 175 5.68 6.58 6.55
CA LEU A 175 6.03 6.89 5.17
C LEU A 175 6.62 8.31 5.06
N VAL A 176 5.96 9.29 5.69
CA VAL A 176 6.46 10.67 5.72
C VAL A 176 7.87 10.72 6.35
N GLN A 177 8.07 10.00 7.44
CA GLN A 177 9.37 9.93 8.09
C GLN A 177 10.42 9.24 7.22
N ALA A 178 10.08 8.11 6.58
CA ALA A 178 10.99 7.38 5.70
C ALA A 178 11.45 8.24 4.51
N LEU A 179 10.54 9.01 3.89
CA LEU A 179 10.88 9.96 2.84
C LEU A 179 11.84 11.05 3.34
N ARG A 180 11.58 11.63 4.53
CA ARG A 180 12.46 12.63 5.14
C ARG A 180 13.84 12.09 5.47
N ASP A 181 13.90 10.90 6.06
CA ASP A 181 15.15 10.24 6.44
C ASP A 181 16.01 9.91 5.21
N ALA A 182 15.36 9.64 4.07
CA ALA A 182 16.01 9.43 2.78
C ALA A 182 16.34 10.74 2.02
N GLY A 183 16.05 11.91 2.61
CA GLY A 183 16.32 13.21 1.99
C GLY A 183 15.33 13.64 0.90
N ALA A 184 14.18 12.96 0.79
CA ALA A 184 13.13 13.21 -0.20
C ALA A 184 11.86 13.80 0.45
N GLY A 185 12.04 14.72 1.41
CA GLY A 185 10.95 15.30 2.20
C GLY A 185 10.02 16.24 1.42
N GLU A 186 10.41 16.62 0.20
CA GLU A 186 9.63 17.38 -0.78
C GLU A 186 8.53 16.56 -1.45
N ILE A 187 8.68 15.23 -1.52
CA ILE A 187 7.65 14.35 -2.08
C ILE A 187 6.41 14.42 -1.19
N LEU A 188 5.30 14.85 -1.78
CA LEU A 188 4.05 15.05 -1.03
C LEU A 188 3.44 13.70 -0.66
N VAL A 189 2.88 13.59 0.55
CA VAL A 189 2.10 12.41 0.96
C VAL A 189 0.65 12.80 1.11
N ILE A 190 -0.25 12.11 0.40
CA ILE A 190 -1.70 12.25 0.54
C ILE A 190 -2.31 10.92 0.96
N CYS A 191 -3.48 10.98 1.59
CA CYS A 191 -4.21 9.80 2.03
C CYS A 191 -5.57 9.73 1.36
N GLY A 192 -6.03 8.52 1.05
CA GLY A 192 -7.40 8.27 0.64
C GLY A 192 -7.94 6.96 1.21
N GLY A 193 -9.25 6.78 1.12
CA GLY A 193 -9.95 5.59 1.60
C GLY A 193 -10.80 5.87 2.84
N VAL A 194 -10.92 4.87 3.74
CA VAL A 194 -11.81 4.96 4.91
C VAL A 194 -11.01 5.49 6.10
N ILE A 195 -11.00 6.82 6.25
CA ILE A 195 -10.29 7.53 7.32
C ILE A 195 -11.33 8.30 8.16
N PRO A 196 -11.45 8.03 9.47
CA PRO A 196 -12.32 8.80 10.35
C PRO A 196 -11.93 10.28 10.41
N GLN A 197 -12.89 11.20 10.35
CA GLN A 197 -12.61 12.64 10.39
C GLN A 197 -11.82 13.08 11.63
N GLN A 198 -12.05 12.45 12.78
CA GLN A 198 -11.30 12.70 14.02
C GLN A 198 -9.79 12.40 13.91
N ASP A 199 -9.37 11.61 12.92
CA ASP A 199 -7.95 11.31 12.68
C ASP A 199 -7.28 12.30 11.72
N TYR A 200 -8.04 13.20 11.09
CA TYR A 200 -7.52 14.08 10.03
C TYR A 200 -6.44 15.02 10.56
N GLN A 201 -6.71 15.70 11.67
CA GLN A 201 -5.74 16.63 12.25
C GLN A 201 -4.42 15.93 12.58
N PHE A 202 -4.49 14.74 13.19
CA PHE A 202 -3.30 13.93 13.47
C PHE A 202 -2.49 13.61 12.20
N LEU A 203 -3.16 13.27 11.10
CA LEU A 203 -2.49 12.96 9.84
C LEU A 203 -1.85 14.22 9.22
N TYR A 204 -2.54 15.36 9.26
CA TYR A 204 -1.99 16.64 8.81
C TYR A 204 -0.76 17.03 9.63
N ASP A 205 -0.83 16.92 10.95
CA ASP A 205 0.29 17.21 11.87
C ASP A 205 1.48 16.26 11.61
N ALA A 206 1.20 15.02 11.19
CA ALA A 206 2.21 14.04 10.80
C ALA A 206 2.81 14.28 9.41
N GLY A 207 2.32 15.27 8.65
CA GLY A 207 2.87 15.70 7.37
C GLY A 207 2.10 15.27 6.13
N VAL A 208 0.93 14.62 6.28
CA VAL A 208 0.01 14.37 5.16
C VAL A 208 -0.52 15.71 4.65
N LYS A 209 -0.63 15.87 3.33
CA LYS A 209 -0.99 17.15 2.68
C LYS A 209 -2.47 17.26 2.32
N ALA A 210 -3.13 16.14 2.07
CA ALA A 210 -4.56 16.07 1.78
C ALA A 210 -5.14 14.70 2.14
N ILE A 211 -6.44 14.67 2.43
CA ILE A 211 -7.18 13.46 2.76
C ILE A 211 -8.46 13.37 1.92
N PHE A 212 -8.58 12.30 1.13
CA PHE A 212 -9.68 12.04 0.21
C PHE A 212 -10.55 10.86 0.69
N GLY A 213 -11.69 11.19 1.31
CA GLY A 213 -12.61 10.20 1.89
C GLY A 213 -13.50 9.50 0.84
N PRO A 214 -14.36 8.55 1.29
CA PRO A 214 -15.32 7.89 0.41
C PRO A 214 -16.25 8.91 -0.27
N GLY A 215 -16.52 8.72 -1.56
CA GLY A 215 -17.38 9.61 -2.35
C GLY A 215 -16.68 10.83 -2.96
N THR A 216 -15.35 10.95 -2.78
CA THR A 216 -14.54 12.00 -3.42
C THR A 216 -14.72 11.96 -4.95
N ASN A 217 -15.02 13.13 -5.53
CA ASN A 217 -15.04 13.32 -6.99
C ASN A 217 -13.60 13.37 -7.52
N ILE A 218 -13.29 12.51 -8.49
CA ILE A 218 -11.90 12.32 -8.96
C ILE A 218 -11.34 13.54 -9.69
N PRO A 219 -12.04 14.18 -10.66
CA PRO A 219 -11.56 15.43 -11.27
C PRO A 219 -11.24 16.53 -10.25
N ALA A 220 -12.10 16.70 -9.23
CA ALA A 220 -11.85 17.66 -8.16
C ALA A 220 -10.60 17.31 -7.34
N ALA A 221 -10.43 16.02 -6.99
CA ALA A 221 -9.23 15.56 -6.28
C ALA A 221 -7.95 15.75 -7.11
N ALA A 222 -8.01 15.49 -8.41
CA ALA A 222 -6.88 15.69 -9.31
C ALA A 222 -6.47 17.16 -9.36
N LYS A 223 -7.44 18.09 -9.40
CA LYS A 223 -7.18 19.53 -9.30
C LYS A 223 -6.52 19.91 -7.97
N ASP A 224 -7.08 19.46 -6.85
CA ASP A 224 -6.53 19.76 -5.53
C ASP A 224 -5.09 19.27 -5.39
N ILE A 225 -4.79 18.07 -5.92
CA ILE A 225 -3.45 17.49 -5.91
C ILE A 225 -2.50 18.27 -6.81
N LEU A 226 -2.93 18.66 -8.02
CA LEU A 226 -2.12 19.47 -8.92
C LEU A 226 -1.75 20.82 -8.29
N ASP A 227 -2.72 21.47 -7.62
CA ASP A 227 -2.50 22.71 -6.89
C ASP A 227 -1.52 22.54 -5.72
N LEU A 228 -1.57 21.41 -5.00
CA LEU A 228 -0.60 21.09 -3.95
C LEU A 228 0.81 20.91 -4.52
N ILE A 229 0.94 20.21 -5.65
CA ILE A 229 2.23 20.01 -6.33
C ILE A 229 2.80 21.37 -6.75
N ARG A 230 2.02 22.22 -7.42
CA ARG A 230 2.43 23.58 -7.81
C ARG A 230 2.89 24.41 -6.61
N LYS A 231 2.11 24.44 -5.52
CA LYS A 231 2.44 25.19 -4.30
C LYS A 231 3.70 24.71 -3.59
N SER A 232 4.08 23.44 -3.76
CA SER A 232 5.30 22.91 -3.14
C SER A 232 6.58 23.31 -3.89
N ARG A 233 6.44 23.78 -5.13
CA ARG A 233 7.55 24.10 -6.05
C ARG A 233 7.77 25.61 -6.23
N GLY A 234 6.80 26.44 -5.87
CA GLY A 234 6.90 27.91 -5.85
C GLY A 234 7.25 28.45 -4.47
#